data_AF-A0A7Y2WYW8-F1
#
_entry.id   AF-A0A7Y2WYW8-F1
#
_cell.length_a   1.000
_cell.length_b   1.000
_cell.length_c   1.000
_cell.angle_alpha   90.00
_cell.angle_beta   90.00
_cell.angle_gamma   90.00
#
_symmetry.space_group_name_H-M   'P 1'
#
loop_
_entity.id
_entity.type
_entity.pdbx_description
1 polymer ?
#
loop_
_entity_poly.entity_id
_entity_poly.type
_entity_poly.pdbx_seq_one_letter_code
_entity_poly.pdbx_strand_id
1 'polypeptide(L)'
;MPPEPSLTKTAQASQDWRTRRHARYTAVQELLAQGMRMRAIAKQLQLSRKTVRQFAVAEPFPERGTRRAGRSKLDPFIPYLEQQLAAG
;
A
#
# COMPACT_ATOMS: atom_id res chain seq x y z
N MET A 1 7.57 -2.58 -32.89
CA MET A 1 7.79 -2.40 -31.44
C MET A 1 6.44 -2.53 -30.75
N PRO A 2 6.24 -3.43 -29.79
CA PRO A 2 5.01 -3.46 -29.00
C PRO A 2 4.95 -2.19 -28.12
N PRO A 3 3.77 -1.60 -27.90
CA PRO A 3 3.63 -0.37 -27.12
C PRO A 3 3.90 -0.64 -25.64
N GLU A 4 4.67 0.24 -25.01
CA GLU A 4 4.98 0.14 -23.58
C GLU A 4 3.71 0.27 -22.72
N PRO A 5 3.57 -0.53 -21.64
CA PRO A 5 2.39 -0.49 -20.79
C PRO A 5 2.34 0.85 -20.06
N SER A 6 1.43 1.71 -20.51
CA SER A 6 1.10 2.96 -19.86
C SER A 6 0.62 2.69 -18.43
N LEU A 7 1.40 3.17 -17.46
CA LEU A 7 1.15 3.08 -16.03
C LEU A 7 -0.28 3.57 -15.72
N THR A 8 -1.15 2.61 -15.46
CA THR A 8 -2.58 2.84 -15.23
C THR A 8 -2.76 3.67 -13.96
N LYS A 9 -3.70 4.63 -13.91
CA LYS A 9 -4.00 5.50 -12.73
C LYS A 9 -4.06 4.76 -11.39
N THR A 10 -4.41 3.47 -11.41
CA THR A 10 -4.44 2.57 -10.25
C THR A 10 -3.05 2.27 -9.66
N ALA A 11 -2.01 2.18 -10.49
CA ALA A 11 -0.63 1.99 -10.04
C ALA A 11 -0.10 3.24 -9.31
N GLN A 12 -0.44 4.43 -9.80
CA GLN A 12 -0.07 5.71 -9.17
C GLN A 12 -0.72 5.85 -7.78
N ALA A 13 -2.03 5.58 -7.68
CA ALA A 13 -2.72 5.58 -6.38
C ALA A 13 -2.12 4.54 -5.42
N SER A 14 -1.72 3.37 -5.91
CA SER A 14 -1.04 2.36 -5.07
C SER A 14 0.27 2.87 -4.47
N GLN A 15 1.03 3.66 -5.24
CA GLN A 15 2.30 4.23 -4.82
C GLN A 15 2.14 5.33 -3.78
N ASP A 16 1.15 6.22 -3.93
CA ASP A 16 0.87 7.29 -2.95
C ASP A 16 0.48 6.74 -1.57
N TRP A 17 -0.21 5.60 -1.56
CA TRP A 17 -0.57 4.93 -0.32
C TRP A 17 0.64 4.25 0.35
N ARG A 18 1.60 3.78 -0.45
CA ARG A 18 2.88 3.26 0.07
C ARG A 18 3.70 4.36 0.71
N THR A 19 3.92 5.48 0.03
CA THR A 19 4.74 6.60 0.52
C THR A 19 4.19 7.15 1.84
N ARG A 20 2.87 7.40 1.91
CA ARG A 20 2.20 7.86 3.14
C ARG A 20 2.34 6.88 4.30
N ARG A 21 2.31 5.56 4.02
CA ARG A 21 2.45 4.54 5.06
C ARG A 21 3.90 4.43 5.54
N HIS A 22 4.86 4.52 4.61
CA HIS A 22 6.28 4.52 4.93
C HIS A 22 6.63 5.71 5.83
N ALA A 23 6.19 6.92 5.47
CA ALA A 23 6.39 8.12 6.29
C ALA A 23 5.86 7.97 7.72
N ARG A 24 4.67 7.36 7.88
CA ARG A 24 4.09 7.09 9.21
C ARG A 24 4.89 6.06 10.01
N TYR A 25 5.44 5.05 9.37
CA TYR A 25 6.30 4.06 10.03
C TYR A 25 7.60 4.70 10.51
N THR A 26 8.28 5.45 9.64
CA THR A 26 9.52 6.15 9.98
C THR A 26 9.30 7.11 11.16
N ALA A 27 8.23 7.91 11.13
CA ALA A 27 7.89 8.81 12.23
C ALA A 27 7.63 8.06 13.56
N VAL A 28 7.00 6.88 13.53
CA VAL A 28 6.83 6.06 14.75
C VAL A 28 8.17 5.56 15.26
N GLN A 29 9.05 5.06 14.39
CA GLN A 29 10.37 4.55 14.74
C GLN A 29 11.26 5.65 15.34
N GLU A 30 11.27 6.84 14.75
CA GLU A 30 12.01 8.00 15.28
C GLU A 30 11.54 8.39 16.68
N LEU A 31 10.23 8.47 16.91
CA LEU A 31 9.68 8.82 18.22
C LEU A 31 9.92 7.72 19.26
N LEU A 32 9.95 6.44 18.85
CA LEU A 32 10.33 5.33 19.73
C LEU A 32 11.82 5.38 20.09
N ALA A 33 12.69 5.70 19.13
CA ALA A 33 14.12 5.89 19.36
C ALA A 33 14.40 7.06 20.31
N GLN A 34 13.55 8.10 20.30
CA GLN A 34 13.56 9.19 21.28
C GLN A 34 13.03 8.78 22.67
N GLY A 35 12.62 7.53 22.87
CA GLY A 35 12.11 7.02 24.14
C GLY A 35 10.65 7.38 24.43
N MET A 36 9.90 7.92 23.46
CA MET A 36 8.49 8.24 23.69
C MET A 36 7.65 6.97 23.87
N ARG A 37 6.70 7.04 24.80
CA ARG A 37 5.75 5.95 25.02
C ARG A 37 4.78 5.84 23.85
N MET A 38 4.46 4.61 23.45
CA MET A 38 3.52 4.32 22.34
C MET A 38 2.18 5.08 22.42
N ARG A 39 1.66 5.33 23.64
CA ARG A 39 0.43 6.12 23.84
C ARG A 39 0.58 7.58 23.44
N ALA A 40 1.74 8.20 23.72
CA ALA A 40 2.03 9.57 23.33
C ALA A 40 2.19 9.68 21.82
N ILE A 41 2.94 8.73 21.23
CA ILE A 41 3.13 8.62 19.77
C ILE A 41 1.78 8.50 19.04
N ALA A 42 0.88 7.66 19.55
CA ALA A 42 -0.46 7.49 18.96
C ALA A 42 -1.27 8.81 18.95
N LYS A 43 -1.20 9.60 20.02
CA LYS A 43 -1.85 10.91 20.08
C LYS A 43 -1.20 11.91 19.13
N GLN A 44 0.12 11.96 19.10
CA GLN A 44 0.89 12.93 18.29
C GLN A 44 0.72 12.69 16.79
N LEU A 45 0.75 11.43 16.34
CA LEU A 45 0.59 11.06 14.93
C LEU A 45 -0.88 10.82 14.52
N GLN A 46 -1.83 11.02 15.43
CA GLN A 46 -3.26 10.66 15.27
C GLN A 46 -3.46 9.25 14.70
N LEU A 47 -2.66 8.29 15.19
CA LEU A 47 -2.73 6.88 14.81
C LEU A 47 -3.42 6.07 15.91
N SER A 48 -4.05 4.96 15.51
CA SER A 48 -4.56 4.01 16.49
C SER A 48 -3.42 3.38 17.28
N ARG A 49 -3.63 3.09 18.57
CA ARG A 49 -2.66 2.37 19.40
C ARG A 49 -2.25 1.03 18.80
N LYS A 50 -3.17 0.35 18.10
CA LYS A 50 -2.90 -0.91 17.41
C LYS A 50 -1.89 -0.71 16.28
N THR A 51 -2.03 0.36 15.49
CA THR A 51 -1.11 0.70 14.40
C THR A 51 0.29 1.01 14.94
N VAL A 52 0.38 1.82 16.00
CA VAL A 52 1.68 2.15 16.62
C VAL A 52 2.36 0.90 17.18
N ARG A 53 1.61 0.03 17.88
CA ARG A 53 2.16 -1.25 18.36
C ARG A 53 2.64 -2.13 17.21
N GLN A 54 1.87 -2.23 16.13
CA GLN A 54 2.26 -2.99 14.95
C GLN A 54 3.56 -2.45 14.33
N PHE A 55 3.72 -1.13 14.24
CA PHE A 55 4.94 -0.50 13.72
C PHE A 55 6.12 -0.60 14.68
N ALA A 56 5.87 -0.63 16.00
CA ALA A 56 6.92 -0.78 17.00
C ALA A 56 7.50 -2.19 17.06
N VAL A 57 6.67 -3.22 16.82
CA VAL A 57 7.08 -4.63 16.86
C VAL A 57 7.70 -5.08 15.54
N ALA A 58 7.36 -4.42 14.43
CA ALA A 58 7.91 -4.77 13.13
C ALA A 58 9.36 -4.24 13.03
N GLU A 59 10.35 -5.13 12.92
CA GLU A 59 11.75 -4.79 12.65
C GLU A 59 11.96 -4.28 11.21
N PRO A 60 11.47 -4.97 10.16
CA PRO A 60 11.33 -4.37 8.84
C PRO A 60 10.00 -3.62 8.72
N PHE A 61 9.96 -2.59 7.86
CA PHE A 61 8.68 -1.95 7.47
C PHE A 61 7.70 -3.03 7.04
N PRO A 62 6.48 -3.10 7.62
CA PRO A 62 5.46 -4.04 7.18
C PRO A 62 4.92 -3.56 5.84
N GLU A 63 5.67 -3.86 4.77
CA GLU A 63 5.17 -3.77 3.42
C GLU A 63 4.00 -4.75 3.34
N ARG A 64 2.79 -4.21 3.16
CA ARG A 64 1.66 -5.06 2.82
C ARG A 64 2.07 -5.75 1.53
N GLY A 65 2.29 -7.07 1.61
CA GLY A 65 2.44 -7.90 0.43
C GLY A 65 1.35 -7.49 -0.56
N THR A 66 1.75 -7.24 -1.80
CA THR A 66 0.82 -7.02 -2.90
C THR A 66 -0.27 -8.07 -2.75
N ARG A 67 -1.51 -7.64 -2.51
CA ARG A 67 -2.64 -8.56 -2.47
C ARG A 67 -2.57 -9.26 -3.82
N ARG A 68 -2.14 -10.53 -3.86
CA ARG A 68 -2.17 -11.30 -5.11
C ARG A 68 -3.59 -11.11 -5.60
N ALA A 69 -3.74 -10.52 -6.79
CA ALA A 69 -5.02 -10.50 -7.44
C ALA A 69 -5.41 -11.98 -7.55
N GLY A 70 -6.25 -12.42 -6.62
CA GLY A 70 -6.88 -13.72 -6.74
C GLY A 70 -7.66 -13.70 -8.04
N ARG A 71 -7.87 -14.88 -8.63
CA ARG A 71 -8.63 -15.02 -9.87
C ARG A 71 -9.88 -14.15 -9.80
N SER A 72 -9.94 -13.10 -10.62
CA SER A 72 -11.08 -12.21 -10.64
C SER A 72 -12.23 -12.93 -11.33
N LYS A 73 -13.47 -12.63 -10.95
CA LYS A 73 -14.65 -13.14 -11.69
C LYS A 73 -14.64 -12.72 -13.16
N LEU A 74 -13.86 -11.69 -13.51
CA LEU A 74 -13.69 -11.17 -14.86
C LEU A 74 -12.59 -11.87 -15.66
N ASP A 75 -11.69 -12.64 -15.03
CA ASP A 75 -10.58 -13.31 -15.74
C ASP A 75 -11.04 -14.17 -16.92
N PRO A 76 -12.15 -14.93 -16.84
CA PRO A 76 -12.65 -15.71 -17.98
C PRO A 76 -13.17 -14.85 -19.15
N PHE A 77 -13.53 -13.59 -18.88
CA PHE A 77 -14.16 -12.70 -19.86
C PHE A 77 -13.17 -11.68 -20.46
N ILE A 78 -11.93 -11.62 -19.97
CA ILE A 78 -10.88 -10.75 -20.54
C ILE A 78 -10.74 -10.94 -22.06
N PRO A 79 -10.68 -12.18 -22.60
CA PRO A 79 -10.52 -12.37 -24.04
C PRO A 79 -11.69 -11.80 -24.85
N TYR A 80 -12.91 -11.94 -24.32
CA TYR A 80 -14.11 -11.41 -24.95
C TYR A 80 -14.13 -9.87 -24.94
N LEU A 81 -13.70 -9.26 -23.84
CA LEU A 81 -13.61 -7.80 -23.71
C LEU A 81 -12.54 -7.20 -24.63
N GLU A 82 -11.39 -7.87 -24.77
CA GLU A 82 -10.32 -7.48 -25.70
C GLU A 82 -10.78 -7.55 -27.15
N GLN A 83 -11.49 -8.63 -27.52
CA GLN A 83 -12.06 -8.79 -28.85
C GLN A 83 -13.10 -7.72 -29.16
N GLN A 84 -13.97 -7.39 -28.21
CA GLN A 84 -14.98 -6.34 -28.38
C GLN A 84 -14.36 -4.94 -28.49
N LEU A 85 -13.25 -4.69 -27.77
CA LEU A 85 -12.53 -3.42 -27.84
C LEU A 85 -11.82 -3.25 -29.20
N ALA A 86 -11.28 -4.33 -29.76
CA ALA A 86 -10.62 -4.32 -31.06
C ALA A 86 -11.60 -4.27 -32.25
N ALA A 87 -12.86 -4.67 -32.04
CA ALA A 87 -13.93 -4.64 -33.03
C ALA A 87 -14.67 -3.28 -33.09
N GLY A 88 -14.22 -2.29 -32.32
CA GLY A 88 -14.73 -0.91 -32.32
C GLY A 88 -13.98 0.00 -33.29
#